data_AF-A0A8C5QPV3-F1
#
_entry.id   AF-A0A8C5QPV3-F1
#
_cell.length_a   1.000
_cell.length_b   1.000
_cell.length_c   1.000
_cell.angle_alpha   90.00
_cell.angle_beta   90.00
_cell.angle_gamma   90.00
#
_symmetry.space_group_name_H-M   'P 1'
#
loop_
_entity.id
_entity.type
_entity.pdbx_description
1 polymer ?
#
loop_
_entity_poly.entity_id
_entity_poly.type
_entity_poly.pdbx_seq_one_letter_code
_entity_poly.pdbx_strand_id
1 'polypeptide(L)'
;MSESVFHERQRLELCAVHALNNLLQRPEISQQLAEDICRGLAPDSMINPHRSFLGTGNYDVNVIMAALQTLDYAAVWWDKRKAFLHECISRGSCEILLVVSKDVEDARLWINDGQRPT
;
A
#
# COMPACT_ATOMS: atom_id res chain seq x y z
N MET A 1 -20.95 -11.36 -19.49
CA MET A 1 -20.93 -9.93 -19.08
C MET A 1 -19.52 -9.68 -18.57
N SER A 2 -18.77 -8.74 -19.15
CA SER A 2 -17.48 -8.35 -18.57
C SER A 2 -17.78 -7.55 -17.31
N GLU A 3 -17.37 -8.05 -16.14
CA GLU A 3 -17.40 -7.25 -14.92
C GLU A 3 -16.57 -5.99 -15.15
N SER A 4 -17.16 -4.82 -14.86
CA SER A 4 -16.47 -3.55 -14.99
C SER A 4 -15.35 -3.48 -13.95
N VAL A 5 -14.11 -3.29 -14.39
CA VAL A 5 -12.96 -3.04 -13.50
C VAL A 5 -13.24 -1.78 -12.68
N PHE A 6 -13.07 -1.89 -11.37
CA PHE A 6 -13.23 -0.76 -10.46
C PHE A 6 -12.09 0.22 -10.65
N HIS A 7 -12.42 1.50 -10.82
CA HIS A 7 -11.43 2.56 -10.94
C HIS A 7 -11.92 3.87 -10.30
N GLU A 8 -11.25 4.27 -9.24
CA GLU A 8 -11.28 5.60 -8.67
C GLU A 8 -10.23 6.50 -9.31
N ARG A 9 -10.71 7.59 -9.92
CA ARG A 9 -9.84 8.66 -10.40
C ARG A 9 -9.29 9.45 -9.23
N GLN A 10 -7.98 9.65 -9.23
CA GLN A 10 -7.31 10.48 -8.23
C GLN A 10 -7.92 11.89 -8.18
N ARG A 11 -8.12 12.39 -6.96
CA ARG A 11 -8.44 13.79 -6.68
C ARG A 11 -7.50 14.32 -5.60
N LEU A 12 -7.16 15.60 -5.67
CA LEU A 12 -6.30 16.27 -4.69
C LEU A 12 -4.97 15.50 -4.50
N GLU A 13 -4.47 15.46 -3.26
CA GLU A 13 -3.28 14.73 -2.85
C GLU A 13 -3.64 13.34 -2.26
N LEU A 14 -4.80 12.78 -2.61
CA LEU A 14 -5.30 11.51 -2.06
C LEU A 14 -4.81 10.29 -2.86
N CYS A 15 -3.61 10.37 -3.45
CA CYS A 15 -3.06 9.31 -4.28
C CYS A 15 -3.00 7.96 -3.54
N ALA A 16 -2.60 7.93 -2.27
CA ALA A 16 -2.55 6.70 -1.47
C ALA A 16 -3.94 6.07 -1.30
N VAL A 17 -4.96 6.87 -1.01
CA VAL A 17 -6.36 6.39 -0.85
C VAL A 17 -6.84 5.74 -2.14
N HIS A 18 -6.72 6.46 -3.25
CA HIS A 18 -7.20 5.97 -4.54
C HIS A 18 -6.37 4.81 -5.08
N ALA A 19 -5.05 4.79 -4.83
CA ALA A 19 -4.19 3.66 -5.19
C ALA A 19 -4.63 2.39 -4.45
N LEU A 20 -4.93 2.48 -3.15
CA LEU A 20 -5.41 1.34 -2.36
C LEU A 20 -6.80 0.87 -2.81
N ASN A 21 -7.75 1.79 -3.03
CA ASN A 21 -9.08 1.40 -3.51
C ASN A 21 -9.04 0.77 -4.90
N ASN A 22 -8.21 1.30 -5.79
CA ASN A 22 -7.95 0.69 -7.09
C ASN A 22 -7.30 -0.68 -6.97
N LEU A 23 -6.33 -0.86 -6.07
CA LEU A 23 -5.70 -2.15 -5.82
C LEU A 23 -6.69 -3.19 -5.28
N LEU A 24 -7.53 -2.79 -4.32
CA LEU A 24 -8.54 -3.65 -3.68
C LEU A 24 -9.79 -3.85 -4.53
N GLN A 25 -9.90 -3.12 -5.65
CA GLN A 25 -11.04 -3.10 -6.56
C GLN A 25 -12.38 -2.73 -5.88
N ARG A 26 -12.32 -1.88 -4.84
CA ARG A 26 -13.50 -1.39 -4.09
C ARG A 26 -13.18 -0.12 -3.28
N PRO A 27 -14.18 0.71 -2.93
CA PRO A 27 -13.98 1.97 -2.20
C PRO A 27 -13.85 1.75 -0.69
N GLU A 28 -12.79 1.07 -0.26
CA GLU A 28 -12.60 0.64 1.14
C GLU A 28 -11.94 1.72 2.02
N ILE A 29 -10.90 2.36 1.49
CA ILE A 29 -10.13 3.39 2.18
C ILE A 29 -10.76 4.75 1.91
N SER A 30 -10.97 5.52 2.98
CA SER A 30 -11.44 6.90 2.90
C SER A 30 -10.38 7.88 3.38
N GLN A 31 -10.52 9.15 3.01
CA GLN A 31 -9.69 10.22 3.57
C GLN A 31 -9.80 10.26 5.10
N GLN A 32 -11.00 10.06 5.67
CA GLN A 32 -11.21 10.07 7.11
C GLN A 32 -10.44 8.92 7.80
N LEU A 33 -10.46 7.71 7.23
CA LEU A 33 -9.69 6.59 7.75
C LEU A 33 -8.17 6.89 7.72
N ALA A 34 -7.67 7.42 6.60
CA ALA A 34 -6.25 7.79 6.49
C ALA A 34 -5.87 8.88 7.52
N GLU A 35 -6.76 9.84 7.77
CA GLU A 35 -6.61 10.88 8.78
C GLU A 35 -6.59 10.33 10.22
N ASP A 36 -7.47 9.39 10.53
CA ASP A 36 -7.52 8.73 11.84
C ASP A 36 -6.25 7.91 12.09
N ILE A 37 -5.76 7.21 11.05
CA ILE A 37 -4.47 6.51 11.09
C ILE A 37 -3.32 7.48 11.33
N CYS A 38 -3.27 8.61 10.61
CA CYS A 38 -2.24 9.63 10.82
C CYS A 38 -2.20 10.08 12.29
N ARG A 39 -3.36 10.37 12.90
CA ARG A 39 -3.43 10.76 14.32
C ARG A 39 -2.98 9.63 15.24
N GLY A 40 -3.32 8.38 14.94
CA GLY A 40 -2.87 7.22 15.69
C GLY A 40 -1.36 7.00 15.64
N LEU A 41 -0.72 7.28 14.49
CA LEU A 41 0.73 7.14 14.31
C LEU A 41 1.54 8.25 15.01
N ALA A 42 0.95 9.43 15.21
CA ALA A 42 1.61 10.57 15.86
C ALA A 42 0.65 11.32 16.82
N PRO A 43 0.24 10.68 17.94
CA PRO A 43 -0.83 11.18 18.82
C PRO A 43 -0.47 12.50 19.53
N ASP A 44 0.81 12.69 19.84
CA ASP A 44 1.30 13.86 20.58
C ASP A 44 1.82 14.97 19.65
N SER A 45 1.68 14.82 18.33
CA SER A 45 2.23 15.78 17.37
C SER A 45 1.22 16.84 16.97
N MET A 46 1.58 18.11 17.18
CA MET A 46 0.82 19.27 16.69
C MET A 46 0.83 19.36 15.16
N ILE A 47 1.91 18.91 14.52
CA ILE A 47 2.06 18.82 13.06
C ILE A 47 2.27 17.36 12.71
N ASN A 48 1.31 16.76 12.01
CA ASN A 48 1.40 15.35 11.69
C ASN A 48 2.46 15.10 10.60
N PRO A 49 3.50 14.27 10.83
CA PRO A 49 4.56 14.04 9.86
C PRO A 49 4.15 13.10 8.72
N HIS A 50 3.01 12.43 8.83
CA HIS A 50 2.58 11.37 7.90
C HIS A 50 1.65 11.89 6.78
N ARG A 51 1.46 13.21 6.67
CA ARG A 51 0.59 13.87 5.69
C ARG A 51 1.02 15.32 5.43
N SER A 52 0.46 15.94 4.40
CA SER A 52 0.60 17.39 4.16
C SER A 52 0.15 18.21 5.38
N PHE A 53 0.83 19.34 5.66
CA PHE A 53 0.57 20.21 6.81
C PHE A 53 -0.90 20.65 6.94
N LEU A 54 -1.56 20.93 5.80
CA LEU A 54 -2.96 21.35 5.75
C LEU A 54 -3.96 20.18 5.75
N GLY A 55 -3.51 18.93 5.82
CA GLY A 55 -4.38 17.76 5.84
C GLY A 55 -5.07 17.42 4.52
N THR A 56 -4.46 17.82 3.41
CA THR A 56 -5.00 17.64 2.05
C THR A 56 -4.74 16.25 1.46
N GLY A 57 -3.91 15.43 2.12
CA GLY A 57 -3.46 14.13 1.64
C GLY A 57 -1.94 13.99 1.77
N ASN A 58 -1.30 13.49 0.72
CA ASN A 58 0.14 13.20 0.65
C ASN A 58 0.60 12.26 1.79
N TYR A 59 -0.14 11.16 1.93
CA TYR A 59 0.10 10.18 2.98
C TYR A 59 1.39 9.39 2.72
N ASP A 60 2.20 9.21 3.76
CA ASP A 60 3.41 8.41 3.65
C ASP A 60 3.11 6.89 3.66
N VAL A 61 4.16 6.10 3.49
CA VAL A 61 4.05 4.63 3.44
C VAL A 61 3.55 4.01 4.75
N ASN A 62 3.78 4.64 5.91
CA ASN A 62 3.30 4.10 7.19
C ASN A 62 1.78 4.15 7.25
N VAL A 63 1.17 5.21 6.72
CA VAL A 63 -0.29 5.31 6.59
C VAL A 63 -0.84 4.22 5.66
N ILE A 64 -0.17 3.97 4.53
CA ILE A 64 -0.53 2.91 3.59
C ILE A 64 -0.47 1.54 4.27
N MET A 65 0.62 1.24 4.99
CA MET A 65 0.81 -0.02 5.69
C MET A 65 -0.23 -0.22 6.81
N ALA A 66 -0.48 0.80 7.61
CA ALA A 66 -1.48 0.75 8.67
C ALA A 66 -2.91 0.60 8.11
N ALA A 67 -3.24 1.27 7.00
CA ALA A 67 -4.54 1.12 6.35
C ALA A 67 -4.78 -0.32 5.87
N LEU A 68 -3.78 -0.93 5.23
CA LEU A 68 -3.86 -2.33 4.80
C LEU A 68 -4.04 -3.30 5.99
N GLN A 69 -3.37 -3.03 7.11
CA GLN A 69 -3.52 -3.84 8.32
C GLN A 69 -4.93 -3.82 8.89
N THR A 70 -5.67 -2.71 8.79
CA THR A 70 -7.10 -2.65 9.21
C THR A 70 -8.02 -3.58 8.40
N LEU A 71 -7.53 -4.07 7.26
CA LEU A 71 -8.26 -4.89 6.30
C LEU A 71 -7.70 -6.32 6.19
N ASP A 72 -6.86 -6.75 7.13
CA ASP A 72 -6.20 -8.05 7.14
C ASP A 72 -5.27 -8.28 5.92
N TYR A 73 -4.64 -7.20 5.46
CA TYR A 73 -3.54 -7.24 4.49
C TYR A 73 -2.23 -6.78 5.13
N ALA A 74 -1.13 -7.14 4.48
CA ALA A 74 0.20 -6.65 4.77
C ALA A 74 0.83 -6.03 3.52
N ALA A 75 1.61 -4.99 3.71
CA ALA A 75 2.45 -4.39 2.68
C ALA A 75 3.91 -4.76 2.97
N VAL A 76 4.56 -5.41 2.00
CA VAL A 76 5.95 -5.88 2.11
C VAL A 76 6.80 -5.21 1.06
N TRP A 77 8.00 -4.79 1.45
CA TRP A 77 8.96 -4.22 0.51
C TRP A 77 9.50 -5.32 -0.40
N TRP A 78 9.30 -5.13 -1.70
CA TRP A 78 9.91 -6.02 -2.67
C TRP A 78 11.41 -5.74 -2.79
N ASP A 79 12.21 -6.78 -2.56
CA ASP A 79 13.65 -6.71 -2.76
C ASP A 79 13.97 -6.66 -4.27
N LYS A 80 14.38 -5.48 -4.76
CA LYS A 80 14.74 -5.26 -6.16
C LYS A 80 15.87 -6.14 -6.70
N ARG A 81 16.62 -6.83 -5.81
CA ARG A 81 17.65 -7.82 -6.20
C ARG A 81 17.04 -9.15 -6.64
N LYS A 82 15.76 -9.41 -6.37
CA LYS A 82 15.08 -10.63 -6.80
C LYS A 82 14.92 -10.67 -8.31
N ALA A 83 15.26 -11.82 -8.90
CA ALA A 83 15.35 -11.99 -10.35
C ALA A 83 14.04 -11.67 -11.08
N PHE A 84 12.89 -12.00 -10.49
CA PHE A 84 11.57 -11.87 -11.11
C PHE A 84 11.29 -10.46 -11.66
N LEU A 85 11.66 -9.41 -10.92
CA LEU A 85 11.48 -8.02 -11.36
C LEU A 85 12.80 -7.28 -11.58
N HIS A 86 13.94 -7.96 -11.43
CA HIS A 86 15.26 -7.33 -11.54
C HIS A 86 15.41 -6.59 -12.87
N GLU A 87 15.04 -7.20 -13.99
CA GLU A 87 15.17 -6.58 -15.31
C GLU A 87 14.24 -5.37 -15.49
N CYS A 88 13.03 -5.42 -14.91
CA CYS A 88 12.05 -4.34 -14.98
C CYS A 88 12.42 -3.14 -14.07
N ILE A 89 13.00 -3.40 -12.90
CA ILE A 89 13.26 -2.40 -11.85
C ILE A 89 14.68 -1.83 -11.93
N SER A 90 15.66 -2.60 -12.39
CA SER A 90 17.08 -2.19 -12.41
C SER A 90 17.38 -0.93 -13.22
N ARG A 91 16.46 -0.51 -14.09
CA ARG A 91 16.60 0.67 -14.95
C ARG A 91 16.22 2.00 -14.27
N GLY A 92 15.67 1.96 -13.05
CA GLY A 92 15.24 3.18 -12.34
C GLY A 92 15.30 3.08 -10.82
N SER A 93 15.21 4.24 -10.16
CA SER A 93 15.07 4.35 -8.71
C SER A 93 13.60 4.14 -8.33
N CYS A 94 13.07 2.92 -8.46
CA CYS A 94 11.75 2.59 -7.93
C CYS A 94 11.84 1.60 -6.77
N GLU A 95 10.98 1.83 -5.79
CA GLU A 95 10.71 0.91 -4.70
C GLU A 95 9.31 0.37 -4.92
N ILE A 96 9.12 -0.92 -4.66
CA ILE A 96 7.83 -1.59 -4.85
C ILE A 96 7.35 -2.10 -3.50
N LEU A 97 6.09 -1.80 -3.21
CA LEU A 97 5.36 -2.36 -2.11
C LEU A 97 4.42 -3.44 -2.66
N LEU A 98 4.65 -4.69 -2.26
CA LEU A 98 3.77 -5.80 -2.58
C LEU A 98 2.71 -5.90 -1.48
N VAL A 99 1.44 -5.97 -1.86
CA VAL A 99 0.35 -6.19 -0.92
C VAL A 99 -0.08 -7.65 -0.96
N VAL A 100 -0.06 -8.29 0.20
CA VAL A 100 -0.47 -9.69 0.39
C VAL A 100 -1.51 -9.77 1.50
N SER A 101 -2.32 -10.81 1.52
CA SER A 101 -3.17 -11.09 2.67
C SER A 101 -2.30 -11.42 3.90
N LYS A 102 -2.83 -11.17 5.10
CA LYS A 102 -2.08 -11.32 6.35
C LYS A 102 -1.56 -12.74 6.56
N ASP A 103 -2.35 -13.74 6.22
CA ASP A 103 -1.97 -15.16 6.28
C ASP A 103 -0.79 -15.51 5.35
N VAL A 104 -0.74 -14.93 4.15
CA VAL A 104 0.37 -15.09 3.20
C VAL A 104 1.65 -14.45 3.74
N GLU A 105 1.55 -13.29 4.39
CA GLU A 105 2.68 -12.66 5.06
C GLU A 105 3.17 -13.49 6.25
N ASP A 106 2.27 -13.93 7.12
CA ASP A 106 2.61 -14.69 8.33
C ASP A 106 3.30 -16.02 7.99
N ALA A 107 2.86 -16.67 6.91
CA ALA A 107 3.50 -17.87 6.38
C ALA A 107 4.71 -17.59 5.47
N ARG A 108 5.03 -16.32 5.19
CA ARG A 108 6.09 -15.84 4.28
C ARG A 108 6.05 -16.51 2.90
N LEU A 109 4.87 -16.85 2.41
CA LEU A 109 4.71 -17.62 1.17
C LEU A 109 5.12 -16.84 -0.08
N TRP A 110 5.10 -15.50 0.00
CA TRP A 110 5.52 -14.61 -1.09
C TRP A 110 7.05 -14.56 -1.30
N ILE A 111 7.86 -15.07 -0.36
CA ILE A 111 9.33 -15.01 -0.44
C ILE A 111 9.89 -16.13 -1.35
N ASN A 112 9.18 -17.25 -1.45
CA ASN A 112 9.64 -18.43 -2.18
C ASN A 112 9.30 -18.30 -3.67
N ASP A 113 10.25 -17.78 -4.45
CA ASP A 113 10.27 -18.01 -5.90
C ASP A 113 10.39 -19.53 -6.09
N GLY A 114 9.30 -20.16 -6.54
CA GLY A 114 9.11 -21.61 -6.52
C GLY A 114 10.34 -22.41 -6.94
N GLN A 115 10.99 -23.05 -5.96
CA GLN A 115 11.47 -24.39 -6.19
C GLN A 115 10.22 -25.24 -6.36
N ARG A 116 9.83 -25.52 -7.61
CA ARG A 116 8.91 -26.64 -7.86
C ARG A 116 9.55 -27.88 -7.23
N PRO A 117 8.83 -28.67 -6.41
CA PRO A 117 9.33 -29.97 -6.03
C PRO A 117 9.56 -30.77 -7.31
N THR A 118 10.79 -31.25 -7.51
CA THR A 118 11.13 -32.24 -8.53
C THR A 118 10.48 -33.58 -8.23
#